data_AF-A0A969NG30-F1
#
_entry.id   AF-A0A969NG30-F1
#
_cell.length_a   1.000
_cell.length_b   1.000
_cell.length_c   1.000
_cell.angle_alpha   90.00
_cell.angle_beta   90.00
_cell.angle_gamma   90.00
#
_symmetry.space_group_name_H-M   'P 1'
#
loop_
_entity.id
_entity.type
_entity.pdbx_description
1 polymer ?
#
loop_
_entity_poly.entity_id
_entity_poly.type
_entity_poly.pdbx_seq_one_letter_code
_entity_poly.pdbx_strand_id
1 'polypeptide(L)'
;MMQQEKMYALVEQWESSGLSKKEFSLKEGVSYDSFLYWAQKYNREINLAKRSSCSREIFVPLQVEYPVNMQEQPVEITYPNGVKLACSPSVSLEQLHRLIHFF
;
A
#
# COMPACT_ATOMS: atom_id res chain seq x y z
N MET A 1 6.06 -0.27 -40.02
CA MET A 1 5.23 -0.44 -38.82
C MET A 1 5.61 -1.75 -38.17
N MET A 2 6.15 -1.70 -36.95
CA MET A 2 6.60 -2.89 -36.23
C MET A 2 5.38 -3.69 -35.78
N GLN A 3 5.46 -5.02 -35.80
CA GLN A 3 4.34 -5.91 -35.47
C GLN A 3 3.76 -5.65 -34.06
N GLN A 4 4.61 -5.25 -33.12
CA GLN A 4 4.23 -4.86 -31.77
C GLN A 4 3.34 -3.60 -31.73
N GLU A 5 3.67 -2.56 -32.49
CA GLU A 5 2.88 -1.32 -32.53
C GLU A 5 1.45 -1.59 -33.01
N LYS A 6 1.31 -2.43 -34.05
CA LYS A 6 -0.01 -2.84 -34.55
C LYS A 6 -0.82 -3.61 -33.51
N MET A 7 -0.18 -4.52 -32.78
CA MET A 7 -0.87 -5.32 -31.76
C MET A 7 -1.28 -4.46 -30.56
N TYR A 8 -0.46 -3.47 -30.17
CA TYR A 8 -0.80 -2.55 -29.08
C TYR A 8 -1.95 -1.63 -29.45
N ALA A 9 -1.98 -1.11 -30.68
CA ALA A 9 -3.13 -0.35 -31.18
C ALA A 9 -4.43 -1.16 -31.14
N LEU A 10 -4.39 -2.46 -31.44
CA LEU A 10 -5.54 -3.35 -31.32
C LEU A 10 -5.98 -3.56 -29.87
N VAL A 11 -5.04 -3.64 -28.92
CA VAL A 11 -5.38 -3.77 -27.49
C VAL A 11 -6.05 -2.49 -26.98
N GLU A 12 -5.59 -1.30 -27.40
CA GLU A 12 -6.21 -0.02 -27.04
C GLU A 12 -7.62 0.14 -27.64
N GLN A 13 -7.80 -0.29 -28.89
CA GLN A 13 -9.11 -0.35 -29.53
C GLN A 13 -10.05 -1.33 -28.80
N TRP A 14 -9.53 -2.47 -28.34
CA TRP A 14 -10.31 -3.41 -27.53
C TRP A 14 -10.78 -2.79 -26.22
N GLU A 15 -9.90 -2.08 -25.49
CA GLU A 15 -10.26 -1.43 -24.22
C GLU A 15 -11.39 -0.40 -24.38
N SER A 16 -11.43 0.32 -25.50
CA SER A 16 -12.53 1.26 -25.80
C SER A 16 -13.80 0.60 -26.36
N SER A 17 -13.70 -0.61 -26.89
CA SER A 17 -14.83 -1.31 -27.53
C SER A 17 -15.86 -1.88 -26.55
N GLY A 18 -15.47 -2.17 -25.30
CA GLY A 18 -16.33 -2.84 -24.32
C GLY A 18 -16.67 -4.30 -24.65
N LEU A 19 -16.11 -4.88 -25.71
CA LEU A 19 -16.34 -6.26 -26.12
C LEU A 19 -15.48 -7.23 -25.29
N SER A 20 -15.86 -8.50 -25.22
CA SER A 20 -14.96 -9.50 -24.66
C SER A 20 -13.73 -9.71 -25.57
N LYS A 21 -12.61 -10.16 -25.00
CA LYS A 21 -11.38 -10.45 -25.76
C LYS A 21 -11.62 -11.43 -26.91
N LYS A 22 -12.52 -12.40 -26.72
CA LYS A 22 -12.87 -13.43 -27.71
C LYS A 22 -13.67 -12.87 -28.87
N GLU A 23 -14.65 -12.02 -28.59
CA GLU A 23 -15.46 -11.35 -29.62
C GLU A 23 -14.61 -10.36 -30.42
N PHE A 24 -13.75 -9.60 -29.74
CA PHE A 24 -12.85 -8.65 -30.38
C PHE A 24 -11.81 -9.34 -31.26
N SER A 25 -11.14 -10.39 -30.77
CA SER A 25 -10.15 -11.12 -31.56
C SER A 25 -10.76 -11.74 -32.82
N LEU A 26 -11.99 -12.25 -32.71
CA LEU A 26 -12.72 -12.80 -33.85
C LEU A 26 -13.07 -11.71 -34.89
N LYS A 27 -13.52 -10.54 -34.44
CA LYS A 27 -13.91 -9.42 -35.31
C LYS A 27 -12.73 -8.84 -36.07
N GLU A 28 -11.57 -8.70 -35.41
CA GLU A 28 -10.34 -8.16 -36.00
C GLU A 28 -9.51 -9.22 -36.76
N GLY A 29 -9.96 -10.48 -36.80
CA GLY A 29 -9.28 -11.56 -37.52
C GLY A 29 -7.95 -12.00 -36.90
N VAL A 30 -7.79 -11.82 -35.58
CA VAL A 30 -6.60 -12.22 -34.83
C VAL A 30 -6.89 -13.49 -34.03
N SER A 31 -5.93 -14.41 -33.97
CA SER A 31 -6.06 -15.58 -33.09
C SER A 31 -6.24 -15.13 -31.64
N TYR A 32 -7.20 -15.76 -30.95
CA TYR A 32 -7.49 -15.46 -29.55
C TYR A 32 -6.27 -15.60 -28.66
N ASP A 33 -5.47 -16.66 -28.83
CA ASP A 33 -4.27 -16.90 -28.03
C ASP A 33 -3.19 -15.84 -28.26
N SER A 34 -3.00 -15.45 -29.52
CA SER A 34 -2.08 -14.36 -29.87
C SER A 34 -2.53 -13.04 -29.26
N PHE A 35 -3.82 -12.71 -29.39
CA PHE A 35 -4.38 -11.49 -28.81
C PHE A 35 -4.27 -11.49 -27.28
N LEU A 36 -4.54 -12.62 -26.64
CA LEU A 36 -4.41 -12.78 -25.20
C LEU A 36 -2.98 -12.54 -24.72
N TYR A 37 -1.99 -13.12 -25.42
CA TYR A 37 -0.58 -12.88 -25.15
C TYR A 37 -0.23 -11.39 -25.27
N TRP A 38 -0.63 -10.73 -26.35
CA TRP A 38 -0.36 -9.31 -26.55
C TRP A 38 -1.04 -8.40 -25.53
N ALA A 39 -2.28 -8.71 -25.13
CA ALA A 39 -2.98 -7.98 -24.08
C ALA A 39 -2.30 -8.12 -22.71
N GLN A 40 -1.79 -9.31 -22.38
CA GLN A 40 -1.01 -9.53 -21.16
C GLN A 40 0.34 -8.79 -21.20
N LYS A 41 1.02 -8.84 -22.36
CA LYS A 41 2.29 -8.13 -22.56
C LYS A 41 2.12 -6.62 -22.47
N TYR A 42 1.11 -6.06 -23.13
CA TYR A 42 0.75 -4.64 -23.09
C TYR A 42 0.50 -4.18 -21.64
N ASN A 43 -0.34 -4.91 -20.90
CA ASN A 43 -0.60 -4.61 -19.49
C ASN A 43 0.68 -4.63 -18.64
N ARG A 44 1.56 -5.62 -18.84
CA ARG A 44 2.82 -5.71 -18.10
C ARG A 44 3.73 -4.53 -18.39
N GLU A 45 3.90 -4.15 -19.66
CA GLU A 45 4.76 -3.05 -20.06
C GLU A 45 4.21 -1.68 -19.62
N ILE A 46 2.90 -1.45 -19.73
CA ILE A 46 2.26 -0.23 -19.19
C ILE A 46 2.39 -0.18 -17.67
N ASN A 47 2.18 -1.28 -16.95
CA ASN A 47 2.37 -1.30 -15.51
C ASN A 47 3.85 -1.15 -15.10
N LEU A 48 4.79 -1.68 -15.87
CA LEU A 48 6.22 -1.48 -15.63
C LEU A 48 6.63 -0.02 -15.90
N ALA A 49 6.15 0.58 -16.99
CA ALA A 49 6.36 2.00 -17.30
C ALA A 49 5.76 2.90 -16.21
N LYS A 50 4.56 2.57 -15.71
CA LYS A 50 3.93 3.24 -14.56
C LYS A 50 4.69 3.01 -13.25
N ARG A 51 5.26 1.82 -13.02
CA ARG A 51 6.09 1.54 -11.83
C ARG A 51 7.44 2.26 -11.86
N SER A 52 8.02 2.48 -13.03
CA SER A 52 9.23 3.29 -13.18
C SER A 52 9.00 4.79 -12.94
N SER A 53 7.78 5.28 -13.15
CA SER A 53 7.38 6.67 -12.82
C SER A 53 6.67 6.80 -11.46
N CYS A 54 6.23 5.70 -10.85
CA CYS A 54 5.39 5.68 -9.66
C CYS A 54 5.86 4.55 -8.70
N SER A 55 7.07 4.71 -8.18
CA SER A 55 7.61 3.88 -7.11
C SER A 55 7.02 4.26 -5.74
N ARG A 56 5.69 4.40 -5.59
CA ARG A 56 5.10 4.60 -4.24
C ARG A 56 3.58 4.50 -4.01
N GLU A 57 2.75 3.95 -4.89
CA GLU A 57 1.27 4.00 -4.66
C GLU A 57 0.59 2.63 -4.51
N ILE A 58 1.29 1.60 -4.03
CA ILE A 58 0.63 0.36 -3.54
C ILE A 58 0.16 0.55 -2.09
N PHE A 59 0.74 1.52 -1.38
CA PHE A 59 0.37 1.88 -0.02
C PHE A 59 -0.38 3.20 -0.03
N VAL A 60 -1.61 3.19 0.46
CA VAL A 60 -2.34 4.41 0.79
C VAL A 60 -1.80 4.91 2.14
N PRO A 61 -1.25 6.13 2.24
CA PRO A 61 -0.82 6.67 3.53
C PRO A 61 -2.04 6.83 4.44
N LEU A 62 -2.09 6.02 5.49
CA LEU A 62 -3.10 6.16 6.54
C LEU A 62 -2.78 7.43 7.33
N GLN A 63 -3.58 8.48 7.15
CA GLN A 63 -3.52 9.65 8.02
C GLN A 63 -4.15 9.26 9.37
N VAL A 64 -3.30 8.86 10.31
CA VAL A 64 -3.71 8.71 11.70
C VAL A 64 -3.83 10.12 12.26
N GLU A 65 -5.06 10.58 12.45
CA GLU A 65 -5.32 11.69 13.36
C GLU A 65 -4.93 11.21 14.76
N TYR A 66 -3.71 11.53 15.18
CA TYR A 66 -3.34 11.38 16.58
C TYR A 66 -4.31 12.26 17.35
N PRO A 67 -5.12 11.71 18.28
CA PRO A 67 -5.97 12.55 19.09
C PRO A 67 -5.06 13.57 19.77
N VAL A 68 -5.34 14.85 19.53
CA VAL A 68 -4.65 16.02 20.11
C VAL A 68 -4.65 15.98 21.65
N ASN A 69 -5.46 15.09 22.25
CA ASN A 69 -5.34 14.64 23.62
C ASN A 69 -4.50 13.35 23.74
N MET A 70 -3.21 13.41 23.40
CA MET A 70 -2.23 12.69 24.23
C MET A 70 -2.17 13.44 25.56
N GLN A 71 -3.22 13.32 26.37
CA GLN A 71 -3.08 13.56 27.80
C GLN A 71 -2.11 12.48 28.26
N GLU A 72 -0.83 12.87 28.35
CA GLU A 72 0.16 12.34 29.26
C GLU A 72 -0.17 10.91 29.72
N GLN A 73 -0.01 9.93 28.81
CA GLN A 73 -0.29 8.54 29.18
C GLN A 73 0.62 8.20 30.37
N PRO A 74 0.06 7.72 31.49
CA PRO A 74 0.87 7.45 32.66
C PRO A 74 1.87 6.34 32.32
N VAL A 75 3.13 6.55 32.71
CA VAL A 75 4.19 5.55 32.62
C VAL A 75 3.90 4.48 33.67
N GLU A 76 3.69 3.23 33.23
CA GLU A 76 3.51 2.09 34.13
C GLU A 76 4.83 1.30 34.27
N ILE A 77 5.29 1.12 35.51
CA ILE A 77 6.47 0.33 35.87
C ILE A 77 6.01 -0.85 36.71
N THR A 78 6.28 -2.08 36.25
CA THR A 78 5.96 -3.31 36.99
C THR A 78 7.24 -3.95 37.52
N TYR A 79 7.33 -4.16 38.83
CA TYR A 79 8.45 -4.82 39.49
C TYR A 79 8.22 -6.34 39.64
N PRO A 80 9.29 -7.17 39.73
CA PRO A 80 9.17 -8.62 39.91
C PRO A 80 8.43 -9.05 41.20
N ASN A 81 8.41 -8.18 42.22
CA ASN A 81 7.66 -8.41 43.47
C ASN A 81 6.15 -8.14 43.33
N GLY A 82 5.67 -7.79 42.13
CA GLY A 82 4.26 -7.52 41.84
C GLY A 82 3.82 -6.09 42.10
N VAL A 83 4.73 -5.20 42.55
CA VAL A 83 4.42 -3.78 42.72
C VAL A 83 4.30 -3.12 41.35
N LYS A 84 3.24 -2.32 41.17
CA LYS A 84 2.98 -1.54 39.95
C LYS A 84 2.96 -0.06 40.30
N LEU A 85 3.78 0.72 39.62
CA LEU A 85 3.78 2.18 39.73
C LEU A 85 3.19 2.76 38.45
N ALA A 86 2.13 3.56 38.59
CA ALA A 86 1.60 4.39 37.51
C ALA A 86 1.97 5.85 37.80
N CYS A 87 2.78 6.45 36.94
CA CYS A 87 3.30 7.80 37.12
C CYS A 87 2.82 8.70 35.99
N SER A 88 2.46 9.95 36.26
CA SER A 88 2.32 10.92 35.17
C SER A 88 3.68 11.14 34.48
N PRO A 89 3.72 11.40 33.17
CA PRO A 89 4.97 11.70 32.45
C PRO A 89 5.61 13.02 32.87
N SER A 90 4.93 13.83 33.67
CA SER A 90 5.44 15.02 34.36
C SER A 90 6.12 14.75 35.72
N VAL A 91 6.20 13.48 36.18
CA VAL A 91 6.85 13.14 37.45
C VAL A 91 8.36 13.36 37.38
N SER A 92 8.90 14.09 38.36
CA SER A 92 10.35 14.28 38.48
C SER A 92 11.04 13.01 38.96
N LEU A 93 12.23 12.74 38.45
CA LEU A 93 13.03 11.56 38.84
C LEU A 93 13.29 11.50 40.35
N GLU A 94 13.41 12.65 41.01
CA GLU A 94 13.59 12.73 42.46
C GLU A 94 12.36 12.23 43.24
N GLN A 95 11.15 12.54 42.77
CA GLN A 95 9.91 12.04 43.39
C GLN A 95 9.77 10.53 43.19
N LEU A 96 10.08 10.04 41.99
CA LEU A 96 10.06 8.60 41.70
C LEU A 96 11.09 7.84 42.56
N HIS A 97 12.31 8.37 42.67
CA HIS A 97 13.37 7.79 43.50
C HIS A 97 12.96 7.70 44.99
N ARG A 98 12.30 8.74 45.52
CA ARG A 98 11.78 8.71 46.90
C ARG A 98 10.71 7.64 47.12
N LEU A 99 9.86 7.38 46.14
CA LEU A 99 8.82 6.36 46.24
C LEU A 99 9.39 4.94 46.17
N ILE A 100 10.44 4.73 45.38
CA ILE A 100 11.12 3.43 45.24
C ILE A 100 11.90 3.07 46.50
N HIS A 101 12.53 4.04 47.16
CA HIS A 101 13.32 3.82 48.38
C HIS A 101 12.49 3.82 49.67
N PHE A 102 11.17 4.01 49.60
CA PHE A 102 10.28 3.92 50.78
C PHE A 102 9.87 2.48 51.11
N PHE A 103 10.19 1.53 50.23
CA PHE A 103 9.95 0.09 50.39
C PHE A 103 11.25 -0.70 50.56
#